data_AF-A0A0D7K606-F1
#
_entry.id   AF-A0A0D7K606-F1
#
_cell.length_a   1.000
_cell.length_b   1.000
_cell.length_c   1.000
_cell.angle_alpha   90.00
_cell.angle_beta   90.00
_cell.angle_gamma   90.00
#
_symmetry.space_group_name_H-M   'P 1'
#
loop_
_entity.id
_entity.type
_entity.pdbx_description
1 polymer ?
#
loop_
_entity_poly.entity_id
_entity_poly.type
_entity_poly.pdbx_seq_one_letter_code
_entity_poly.pdbx_strand_id
1 'polypeptide(L)'
;MENQSDPNCASNMTETAANLIPLLNEAFDLAVQDEVAQPMDLARLGSYLRKADDSFSLQRYRVATLRQLIEQFPDQVRLVKDDAVHPPRFFAGRLGSSTSNKVQTSRGPQEFAKTIANESTALTNDLYDFAYIPDDSWGNLKELARTENWDGDYQLSILTNYLKYTFSRLVHEKKIAFASPDSGPLASFNTGLVDRRFQPIYALLVPNKIIKVPGKRPWYLDGFCVAGENRLGKQLVNAFKPLPQSAYYFNDPADAIFDARAEVHVDWEHVIEENVERIPVKLLQLTTQSFEVKELEGLPEEEALAYKQAFASYIRNDSYAYRRLIAEFGHALDLAKKKALWNYKTAIPVYHPARNSMSMLLPLSLMSADTVDLALVVERQAFSGNYQGHTIYPIHWA
;
A
#
# COMPACT_ATOMS: atom_id res chain seq x y z
N MET A 1 41.34 -12.35 69.04
CA MET A 1 41.49 -11.27 68.05
C MET A 1 40.22 -11.24 67.25
N GLU A 2 39.34 -10.34 67.66
CA GLU A 2 38.06 -10.04 67.04
C GLU A 2 38.29 -9.60 65.61
N ASN A 3 37.66 -10.29 64.66
CA ASN A 3 37.51 -9.75 63.31
C ASN A 3 36.41 -8.71 63.38
N GLN A 4 36.81 -7.45 63.26
CA GLN A 4 35.95 -6.29 63.16
C GLN A 4 35.00 -6.46 61.97
N SER A 5 33.72 -6.64 62.29
CA SER A 5 32.62 -6.49 61.35
C SER A 5 32.60 -5.03 60.92
N ASP A 6 33.00 -4.78 59.68
CA ASP A 6 32.92 -3.46 59.04
C ASP A 6 31.46 -2.95 59.08
N PRO A 7 31.12 -1.90 59.84
CA PRO A 7 29.74 -1.41 59.94
C PRO A 7 29.25 -0.75 58.65
N ASN A 8 30.15 -0.50 57.70
CA ASN A 8 29.93 0.29 56.50
C ASN A 8 29.28 -0.45 55.32
N CYS A 9 29.09 -1.77 55.43
CA CYS A 9 28.44 -2.54 54.36
C CYS A 9 26.91 -2.54 54.48
N ALA A 10 26.37 -2.47 55.71
CA ALA A 10 24.93 -2.38 55.96
C ALA A 10 24.39 -0.95 55.76
N SER A 11 25.17 0.07 56.10
CA SER A 11 24.77 1.48 55.99
C SER A 11 24.67 2.00 54.54
N ASN A 12 25.49 1.48 53.61
CA ASN A 12 25.43 1.88 52.20
C ASN A 12 24.24 1.28 51.42
N MET A 13 23.73 0.10 51.81
CA MET A 13 22.52 -0.46 51.19
C MET A 13 21.26 0.30 51.62
N THR A 14 21.22 0.79 52.86
CA THR A 14 20.11 1.59 53.38
C THR A 14 20.01 2.98 52.75
N GLU A 15 21.13 3.64 52.45
CA GLU A 15 21.13 4.97 51.80
C GLU A 15 20.70 4.92 50.33
N THR A 16 21.08 3.85 49.61
CA THR A 16 20.74 3.70 48.18
C THR A 16 19.27 3.31 47.97
N ALA A 17 18.70 2.51 48.88
CA ALA A 17 17.27 2.17 48.87
C ALA A 17 16.37 3.34 49.31
N ALA A 18 16.85 4.21 50.20
CA ALA A 18 16.08 5.34 50.74
C ALA A 18 15.67 6.37 49.66
N ASN A 19 16.49 6.55 48.61
CA ASN A 19 16.20 7.51 47.53
C ASN A 19 15.43 6.92 46.35
N LEU A 20 15.34 5.59 46.23
CA LEU A 20 14.69 4.96 45.09
C LEU A 20 13.17 4.91 45.23
N ILE A 21 12.66 4.78 46.45
CA ILE A 21 11.21 4.76 46.71
C ILE A 21 10.55 6.12 46.37
N PRO A 22 11.07 7.27 46.85
CA PRO A 22 10.57 8.58 46.42
C PRO A 22 10.63 8.75 44.91
N LEU A 23 11.74 8.31 44.29
CA LEU A 23 11.93 8.40 42.84
C LEU A 23 10.93 7.53 42.04
N LEU A 24 10.63 6.32 42.51
CA LEU A 24 9.61 5.46 41.91
C LEU A 24 8.22 6.09 42.02
N ASN A 25 7.88 6.67 43.17
CA ASN A 25 6.61 7.36 43.36
C ASN A 25 6.50 8.58 42.44
N GLU A 26 7.55 9.40 42.35
CA GLU A 26 7.59 10.56 41.45
C GLU A 26 7.48 10.16 39.97
N ALA A 27 8.18 9.09 39.56
CA ALA A 27 8.05 8.54 38.22
C ALA A 27 6.63 8.07 37.90
N PHE A 28 5.93 7.45 38.88
CA PHE A 28 4.54 7.08 38.71
C PHE A 28 3.61 8.30 38.68
N ASP A 29 3.86 9.32 39.49
CA ASP A 29 3.05 10.55 39.52
C ASP A 29 3.20 11.34 38.20
N LEU A 30 4.41 11.45 37.66
CA LEU A 30 4.66 12.02 36.32
C LEU A 30 3.95 11.24 35.21
N ALA A 31 3.92 9.91 35.31
CA ALA A 31 3.19 9.09 34.35
C ALA A 31 1.67 9.29 34.45
N VAL A 32 1.13 9.47 35.66
CA VAL A 32 -0.29 9.79 35.86
C VAL A 32 -0.63 11.18 35.28
N GLN A 33 0.26 12.17 35.45
CA GLN A 33 0.10 13.50 34.85
C GLN A 33 0.09 13.47 33.33
N ASP A 34 0.90 12.59 32.72
CA ASP A 34 0.94 12.34 31.28
C ASP A 34 -0.19 11.38 30.80
N GLU A 35 -1.22 11.15 31.62
CA GLU A 35 -2.37 10.27 31.36
C GLU A 35 -1.99 8.81 30.99
N VAL A 36 -0.85 8.32 31.49
CA VAL A 36 -0.37 6.97 31.25
C VAL A 36 -1.06 5.97 32.18
N ALA A 37 -1.70 4.96 31.57
CA ALA A 37 -2.36 3.88 32.31
C ALA A 37 -1.37 3.03 33.14
N GLN A 38 -1.79 2.66 34.35
CA GLN A 38 -1.08 1.76 35.26
C GLN A 38 -1.72 0.36 35.22
N PRO A 39 -0.95 -0.74 35.28
CA PRO A 39 0.51 -0.81 35.31
C PRO A 39 1.14 -0.52 33.93
N MET A 40 2.31 0.12 33.91
CA MET A 40 3.05 0.46 32.68
C MET A 40 4.21 -0.52 32.44
N ASP A 41 4.68 -0.64 31.20
CA ASP A 41 5.81 -1.53 30.89
C ASP A 41 7.13 -1.03 31.51
N LEU A 42 8.06 -1.95 31.78
CA LEU A 42 9.32 -1.59 32.44
C LEU A 42 10.20 -0.62 31.62
N ALA A 43 10.15 -0.64 30.29
CA ALA A 43 10.95 0.29 29.50
C ALA A 43 10.42 1.73 29.65
N ARG A 44 9.10 1.87 29.67
CA ARG A 44 8.41 3.14 29.91
C ARG A 44 8.61 3.63 31.33
N LEU A 45 8.51 2.76 32.34
CA LEU A 45 8.89 3.13 33.71
C LEU A 45 10.34 3.62 33.79
N GLY A 46 11.26 2.98 33.07
CA GLY A 46 12.65 3.41 32.96
C GLY A 46 12.86 4.78 32.29
N SER A 47 11.93 5.24 31.44
CA SER A 47 11.93 6.61 30.92
C SER A 47 11.42 7.63 31.94
N TYR A 48 10.39 7.29 32.72
CA TYR A 48 9.86 8.16 33.76
C TYR A 48 10.80 8.30 34.97
N LEU A 49 11.53 7.23 35.32
CA LEU A 49 12.61 7.30 36.32
C LEU A 49 13.71 8.27 35.91
N ARG A 50 14.06 8.30 34.61
CA ARG A 50 15.02 9.28 34.07
C ARG A 50 14.44 10.68 33.97
N LYS A 51 13.15 10.82 33.70
CA LYS A 51 12.45 12.11 33.70
C LYS A 51 12.35 12.72 35.10
N ALA A 52 12.25 11.88 36.15
CA ALA A 52 12.25 12.30 37.54
C ALA A 52 13.67 12.58 38.07
N ASP A 53 14.67 11.79 37.66
CA ASP A 53 16.09 12.02 37.96
C ASP A 53 16.94 11.67 36.73
N ASP A 54 17.44 12.69 36.04
CA ASP A 54 18.28 12.53 34.84
C ASP A 54 19.57 11.72 35.12
N SER A 55 20.01 11.64 36.38
CA SER A 55 21.18 10.85 36.80
C SER A 55 20.86 9.37 37.06
N PHE A 56 19.59 8.96 36.92
CA PHE A 56 19.16 7.59 37.18
C PHE A 56 19.87 6.58 36.27
N SER A 57 20.56 5.61 36.90
CA SER A 57 21.23 4.50 36.22
C SER A 57 21.13 3.22 37.04
N LEU A 58 20.86 2.09 36.36
CA LEU A 58 20.79 0.75 36.98
C LEU A 58 22.12 0.34 37.63
N GLN A 59 23.25 0.85 37.12
CA GLN A 59 24.58 0.59 37.68
C GLN A 59 24.72 1.14 39.11
N ARG A 60 24.09 2.28 39.41
CA ARG A 60 24.08 2.91 40.75
C ARG A 60 23.43 2.00 41.79
N TYR A 61 22.47 1.17 41.36
CA TYR A 61 21.75 0.20 42.18
C TYR A 61 22.28 -1.23 42.05
N ARG A 62 23.43 -1.42 41.36
CA ARG A 62 24.11 -2.71 41.16
C ARG A 62 23.22 -3.82 40.56
N VAL A 63 22.26 -3.46 39.72
CA VAL A 63 21.37 -4.39 39.03
C VAL A 63 21.54 -4.28 37.52
N ALA A 64 21.36 -5.40 36.80
CA ALA A 64 21.53 -5.45 35.35
C ALA A 64 20.25 -5.05 34.61
N THR A 65 19.08 -5.18 35.23
CA THR A 65 17.79 -4.89 34.60
C THR A 65 16.84 -4.19 35.57
N LEU A 66 15.92 -3.39 35.03
CA LEU A 66 14.89 -2.72 35.83
C LEU A 66 13.95 -3.72 36.52
N ARG A 67 13.78 -4.92 35.94
CA ARG A 67 13.03 -6.01 36.56
C ARG A 67 13.64 -6.41 37.90
N GLN A 68 14.95 -6.67 37.93
CA GLN A 68 15.68 -7.02 39.16
C GLN A 68 15.62 -5.90 40.19
N LEU A 69 15.57 -4.63 39.75
CA LEU A 69 15.41 -3.50 40.64
C LEU A 69 14.05 -3.50 41.34
N ILE A 70 12.98 -3.76 40.57
CA ILE A 70 11.60 -3.71 41.06
C ILE A 70 11.26 -4.93 41.92
N GLU A 71 11.83 -6.09 41.62
CA GLU A 71 11.69 -7.31 42.44
C GLU A 71 12.22 -7.12 43.87
N GLN A 72 13.04 -6.10 44.14
CA GLN A 72 13.51 -5.75 45.49
C GLN A 72 12.48 -4.98 46.34
N PHE A 73 11.39 -4.47 45.74
CA PHE A 73 10.37 -3.67 46.42
C PHE A 73 8.94 -4.21 46.20
N PRO A 74 8.66 -5.49 46.54
CA PRO A 74 7.37 -6.13 46.28
C PRO A 74 6.20 -5.48 47.04
N ASP A 75 6.48 -4.84 48.17
CA ASP A 75 5.48 -4.19 49.02
C ASP A 75 5.09 -2.78 48.53
N GLN A 76 5.72 -2.28 47.46
CA GLN A 76 5.48 -0.94 46.93
C GLN A 76 5.14 -0.91 45.44
N VAL A 77 5.65 -1.87 44.67
CA VAL A 77 5.40 -1.96 43.23
C VAL A 77 4.79 -3.32 42.88
N ARG A 78 3.61 -3.28 42.27
CA ARG A 78 2.95 -4.44 41.68
C ARG A 78 3.64 -4.78 40.36
N LEU A 79 4.38 -5.88 40.32
CA LEU A 79 4.94 -6.44 39.09
C LEU A 79 3.95 -7.44 38.46
N VAL A 80 3.54 -7.20 37.22
CA VAL A 80 2.67 -8.07 36.44
C VAL A 80 3.47 -8.66 35.28
N LYS A 81 3.49 -9.99 35.17
CA LYS A 81 4.14 -10.72 34.08
C LYS A 81 3.09 -11.10 33.04
N ASP A 82 3.35 -10.74 31.79
CA ASP A 82 2.56 -11.15 30.64
C ASP A 82 3.35 -12.19 29.83
N ASP A 83 2.90 -13.44 29.94
CA ASP A 83 3.47 -14.61 29.26
C ASP A 83 2.81 -14.89 27.90
N ALA A 84 1.85 -14.05 27.46
CA ALA A 84 1.16 -14.22 26.18
C ALA A 84 2.02 -13.82 24.95
N VAL A 85 3.21 -13.26 25.18
CA VAL A 85 4.17 -12.82 24.16
C VAL A 85 5.58 -13.32 24.53
N HIS A 86 6.37 -13.76 23.55
CA HIS A 86 7.76 -14.19 23.79
C HIS A 86 8.79 -13.19 23.21
N PRO A 87 9.79 -12.74 23.98
CA PRO A 87 10.00 -13.00 25.42
C PRO A 87 8.94 -12.31 26.31
N PRO A 88 8.66 -12.84 27.51
CA PRO A 88 7.60 -12.35 28.39
C PRO A 88 7.84 -10.90 28.79
N ARG A 89 6.75 -10.12 28.80
CA ARG A 89 6.80 -8.70 29.16
C ARG A 89 6.45 -8.51 30.63
N PHE A 90 7.08 -7.53 31.25
CA PHE A 90 6.86 -7.19 32.64
C PHE A 90 6.32 -5.75 32.73
N PHE A 91 5.35 -5.56 33.62
CA PHE A 91 4.69 -4.29 33.86
C PHE A 91 4.75 -3.97 35.35
N ALA A 92 4.89 -2.70 35.68
CA ALA A 92 4.97 -2.21 37.04
C ALA A 92 3.88 -1.17 37.30
N GLY A 93 3.22 -1.26 38.45
CA GLY A 93 2.22 -0.29 38.88
C GLY A 93 2.24 -0.09 40.40
N ARG A 94 1.61 0.99 40.87
CA ARG A 94 1.59 1.36 42.30
C ARG A 94 0.75 0.38 43.12
N LEU A 95 1.25 -0.08 44.26
CA LEU A 95 0.44 -0.86 45.21
C LEU A 95 -0.64 0.07 45.80
N GLY A 96 -1.93 -0.29 45.67
CA GLY A 96 -3.05 0.44 46.29
C GLY A 96 -3.79 1.46 45.42
N SER A 97 -3.42 1.68 44.15
CA SER A 97 -4.26 2.46 43.22
C SER A 97 -5.42 1.60 42.70
N SER A 98 -6.36 1.26 43.58
CA SER A 98 -7.70 0.84 43.18
C SER A 98 -8.53 2.09 42.88
N THR A 99 -8.15 2.84 41.84
CA THR A 99 -9.07 3.79 41.22
C THR A 99 -9.88 3.05 40.17
N SER A 100 -11.03 2.58 40.64
CA SER A 100 -12.21 2.24 39.86
C SER A 100 -12.68 3.46 39.08
N ASN A 101 -11.94 3.84 38.04
CA ASN A 101 -12.46 4.65 36.96
C ASN A 101 -12.50 3.75 35.73
N LYS A 102 -13.61 3.84 34.99
CA LYS A 102 -13.83 3.18 33.70
C LYS A 102 -12.72 3.61 32.74
N VAL A 103 -11.57 2.95 32.82
CA VAL A 103 -10.53 3.04 31.81
C VAL A 103 -11.02 2.16 30.68
N GLN A 104 -11.42 2.87 29.62
CA GLN A 104 -11.46 2.37 28.26
C GLN A 104 -10.24 1.48 28.06
N THR A 105 -10.48 0.18 28.04
CA THR A 105 -9.51 -0.81 27.64
C THR A 105 -8.93 -0.36 26.32
N SER A 106 -7.61 -0.27 26.26
CA SER A 106 -6.86 -0.25 25.01
C SER A 106 -7.49 -1.30 24.11
N ARG A 107 -8.08 -0.84 23.00
CA ARG A 107 -8.93 -1.66 22.12
C ARG A 107 -8.25 -3.00 21.90
N GLY A 108 -8.75 -4.03 22.56
CA GLY A 108 -8.24 -5.37 22.39
C GLY A 108 -8.36 -5.77 20.91
N PRO A 109 -7.64 -6.80 20.45
CA PRO A 109 -7.79 -7.32 19.09
C PRO A 109 -9.26 -7.53 18.68
N GLN A 110 -10.13 -7.85 19.65
CA GLN A 110 -11.59 -7.96 19.49
C GLN A 110 -12.35 -6.62 19.41
N GLU A 111 -11.92 -5.57 20.11
CA GLU A 111 -12.49 -4.21 20.01
C GLU A 111 -12.00 -3.49 18.75
N PHE A 112 -10.76 -3.74 18.30
CA PHE A 112 -10.22 -3.23 17.04
C PHE A 112 -10.97 -3.82 15.84
N ALA A 113 -11.20 -5.15 15.84
CA ALA A 113 -12.03 -5.82 14.84
C ALA A 113 -13.48 -5.32 14.85
N LYS A 114 -14.08 -5.13 16.03
CA LYS A 114 -15.43 -4.54 16.16
C LYS A 114 -15.50 -3.09 15.70
N THR A 115 -14.45 -2.29 15.89
CA THR A 115 -14.44 -0.90 15.42
C THR A 115 -14.30 -0.82 13.90
N ILE A 116 -13.47 -1.66 13.27
CA ILE A 116 -13.37 -1.74 11.80
C ILE A 116 -14.65 -2.33 11.18
N ALA A 117 -15.34 -3.24 11.87
CA ALA A 117 -16.57 -3.86 11.38
C ALA A 117 -17.83 -2.98 11.56
N ASN A 118 -17.85 -2.08 12.55
CA ASN A 118 -19.03 -1.25 12.87
C ASN A 118 -18.94 0.21 12.39
N GLU A 119 -17.80 0.68 11.91
CA GLU A 119 -17.74 1.97 11.23
C GLU A 119 -18.25 1.80 9.79
N SER A 120 -19.43 2.32 9.52
CA SER A 120 -19.93 2.63 8.17
C SER A 120 -19.10 3.77 7.55
N THR A 121 -17.78 3.60 7.50
CA THR A 121 -16.85 4.40 6.70
C THR A 121 -16.39 3.51 5.55
N ALA A 122 -16.57 3.97 4.32
CA ALA A 122 -16.12 3.21 3.15
C ALA A 122 -14.63 2.89 3.30
N LEU A 123 -14.26 1.61 3.12
CA LEU A 123 -12.87 1.17 3.09
C LEU A 123 -12.10 2.03 2.07
N THR A 124 -10.90 2.49 2.44
CA THR A 124 -10.02 3.19 1.49
C THR A 124 -9.66 2.26 0.32
N ASN A 125 -9.67 2.83 -0.88
CA ASN A 125 -9.33 2.14 -2.12
C ASN A 125 -7.80 2.13 -2.34
N ASP A 126 -7.04 2.84 -1.51
CA ASP A 126 -5.58 2.90 -1.56
C ASP A 126 -4.95 1.87 -0.61
N LEU A 127 -4.16 0.96 -1.18
CA LEU A 127 -3.49 -0.12 -0.46
C LEU A 127 -2.53 0.39 0.64
N TYR A 128 -1.86 1.52 0.43
CA TYR A 128 -0.93 2.10 1.40
C TYR A 128 -1.61 2.95 2.47
N ASP A 129 -2.86 3.38 2.26
CA ASP A 129 -3.67 3.90 3.37
C ASP A 129 -4.32 2.76 4.15
N PHE A 130 -4.60 1.62 3.51
CA PHE A 130 -5.15 0.43 4.16
C PHE A 130 -4.12 -0.32 5.01
N ALA A 131 -2.90 -0.51 4.49
CA ALA A 131 -1.87 -1.32 5.13
C ALA A 131 -0.47 -0.73 5.03
N TYR A 132 0.34 -0.97 6.06
CA TYR A 132 1.78 -0.88 5.94
C TYR A 132 2.32 -2.14 5.26
N ILE A 133 3.11 -1.95 4.21
CA ILE A 133 3.76 -3.01 3.44
C ILE A 133 5.28 -2.82 3.61
N PRO A 134 6.00 -3.77 4.23
CA PRO A 134 7.47 -3.75 4.28
C PRO A 134 8.08 -3.84 2.88
N ASP A 135 9.18 -3.11 2.63
CA ASP A 135 9.81 -3.04 1.30
C ASP A 135 10.22 -4.41 0.75
N ASP A 136 10.76 -5.30 1.60
CA ASP A 136 11.15 -6.66 1.22
C ASP A 136 9.98 -7.55 0.76
N SER A 137 8.73 -7.15 1.07
CA SER A 137 7.54 -7.93 0.70
C SER A 137 7.35 -8.04 -0.81
N TRP A 138 7.78 -7.02 -1.57
CA TRP A 138 7.65 -7.02 -3.03
C TRP A 138 8.57 -8.04 -3.68
N GLY A 139 9.79 -8.20 -3.16
CA GLY A 139 10.71 -9.26 -3.56
C GLY A 139 10.13 -10.65 -3.28
N ASN A 140 9.59 -10.84 -2.07
CA ASN A 140 8.93 -12.10 -1.69
C ASN A 140 7.74 -12.45 -2.60
N LEU A 141 6.93 -11.45 -2.99
CA LEU A 141 5.84 -11.67 -3.93
C LEU A 141 6.35 -12.03 -5.32
N LYS A 142 7.38 -11.32 -5.82
CA LYS A 142 8.03 -11.60 -7.11
C LYS A 142 8.52 -13.04 -7.20
N GLU A 143 9.14 -13.53 -6.13
CA GLU A 143 9.69 -14.89 -6.07
C GLU A 143 8.61 -15.98 -5.95
N LEU A 144 7.54 -15.69 -5.20
CA LEU A 144 6.43 -16.61 -5.01
C LEU A 144 5.55 -16.74 -6.27
N ALA A 145 5.33 -15.62 -6.97
CA ALA A 145 4.53 -15.56 -8.18
C ALA A 145 5.22 -16.23 -9.37
N ARG A 146 4.43 -16.53 -10.40
CA ARG A 146 4.98 -16.90 -11.70
C ARG A 146 5.90 -15.80 -12.23
N THR A 147 6.95 -16.24 -12.93
CA THR A 147 7.96 -15.34 -13.50
C THR A 147 7.35 -14.53 -14.63
N GLU A 148 7.36 -13.21 -14.47
CA GLU A 148 6.98 -12.21 -15.48
C GLU A 148 7.95 -11.02 -15.41
N ASN A 149 7.84 -10.11 -16.39
CA ASN A 149 8.59 -8.85 -16.34
C ASN A 149 7.87 -7.85 -15.43
N TRP A 150 8.38 -7.69 -14.22
CA TRP A 150 7.76 -6.88 -13.16
C TRP A 150 8.34 -5.47 -13.05
N ASP A 151 9.37 -5.15 -13.84
CA ASP A 151 10.11 -3.90 -13.77
C ASP A 151 9.62 -2.94 -14.86
N GLY A 152 9.41 -1.67 -14.50
CA GLY A 152 9.08 -0.57 -15.43
C GLY A 152 10.10 0.55 -15.27
N ASP A 153 9.66 1.79 -15.05
CA ASP A 153 10.55 2.94 -14.80
C ASP A 153 11.53 2.72 -13.63
N TYR A 154 11.12 1.90 -12.66
CA TYR A 154 11.93 1.46 -11.54
C TYR A 154 11.61 0.00 -11.19
N GLN A 155 12.47 -0.61 -10.38
CA GLN A 155 12.38 -2.01 -9.98
C GLN A 155 11.03 -2.31 -9.31
N LEU A 156 10.34 -3.35 -9.78
CA LEU A 156 9.03 -3.82 -9.33
C LEU A 156 7.86 -2.82 -9.44
N SER A 157 8.01 -1.76 -10.25
CA SER A 157 6.95 -0.75 -10.41
C SER A 157 5.66 -1.34 -11.00
N ILE A 158 5.76 -2.26 -11.98
CA ILE A 158 4.60 -2.92 -12.59
C ILE A 158 3.90 -3.80 -11.56
N LEU A 159 4.66 -4.61 -10.80
CA LEU A 159 4.10 -5.48 -9.76
C LEU A 159 3.39 -4.66 -8.66
N THR A 160 4.01 -3.56 -8.24
CA THR A 160 3.46 -2.67 -7.22
C THR A 160 2.16 -2.04 -7.70
N ASN A 161 2.15 -1.47 -8.91
CA ASN A 161 0.95 -0.87 -9.50
C ASN A 161 -0.16 -1.90 -9.72
N TYR A 162 0.18 -3.07 -10.24
CA TYR A 162 -0.75 -4.19 -10.40
C TYR A 162 -1.45 -4.53 -9.08
N LEU A 163 -0.70 -4.70 -7.98
CA LEU A 163 -1.30 -5.06 -6.70
C LEU A 163 -2.15 -3.94 -6.11
N LYS A 164 -1.71 -2.67 -6.24
CA LYS A 164 -2.51 -1.51 -5.82
C LYS A 164 -3.85 -1.45 -6.55
N TYR A 165 -3.84 -1.65 -7.86
CA TYR A 165 -5.05 -1.59 -8.68
C TYR A 165 -5.97 -2.80 -8.45
N THR A 166 -5.38 -3.97 -8.22
CA THR A 166 -6.13 -5.18 -7.84
C THR A 166 -6.79 -5.01 -6.48
N PHE A 167 -6.07 -4.46 -5.48
CA PHE A 167 -6.65 -4.14 -4.17
C PHE A 167 -7.80 -3.15 -4.30
N SER A 168 -7.61 -2.05 -5.05
CA SER A 168 -8.65 -1.06 -5.32
C SER A 168 -9.91 -1.71 -5.93
N ARG A 169 -9.73 -2.61 -6.91
CA ARG A 169 -10.84 -3.36 -7.50
C ARG A 169 -11.54 -4.27 -6.48
N LEU A 170 -10.81 -4.98 -5.65
CA LEU A 170 -11.38 -5.84 -4.60
C LEU A 170 -12.17 -5.06 -3.56
N VAL A 171 -11.78 -3.82 -3.24
CA VAL A 171 -12.57 -2.91 -2.39
C VAL A 171 -13.90 -2.57 -3.06
N HIS A 172 -13.90 -2.20 -4.35
CA HIS A 172 -15.13 -1.95 -5.12
C HIS A 172 -16.06 -3.18 -5.17
N GLU A 173 -15.49 -4.38 -5.31
CA GLU A 173 -16.24 -5.64 -5.31
C GLU A 173 -16.61 -6.16 -3.91
N LYS A 174 -16.20 -5.46 -2.83
CA LYS A 174 -16.38 -5.88 -1.43
C LYS A 174 -15.79 -7.27 -1.13
N LYS A 175 -14.64 -7.58 -1.73
CA LYS A 175 -13.93 -8.86 -1.64
C LYS A 175 -12.72 -8.86 -0.70
N ILE A 176 -12.49 -7.77 0.02
CA ILE A 176 -11.54 -7.78 1.15
C ILE A 176 -12.16 -8.57 2.30
N ALA A 177 -11.50 -9.64 2.72
CA ALA A 177 -12.00 -10.53 3.76
C ALA A 177 -11.46 -10.12 5.13
N PHE A 178 -12.33 -10.19 6.15
CA PHE A 178 -11.97 -10.00 7.55
C PHE A 178 -12.36 -11.26 8.33
N ALA A 179 -11.44 -11.78 9.15
CA ALA A 179 -11.65 -13.00 9.90
C ALA A 179 -12.64 -12.79 11.06
N SER A 180 -13.28 -13.89 11.49
CA SER A 180 -14.14 -13.88 12.66
C SER A 180 -13.35 -13.50 13.92
N PRO A 181 -13.98 -12.81 14.91
CA PRO A 181 -13.35 -12.48 16.19
C PRO A 181 -12.67 -13.67 16.90
N ASP A 182 -13.15 -14.89 16.68
CA ASP A 182 -12.62 -16.12 17.30
C ASP A 182 -11.27 -16.57 16.71
N SER A 183 -10.97 -16.20 15.47
CA SER A 183 -9.69 -16.51 14.79
C SER A 183 -8.62 -15.45 15.02
N GLY A 184 -8.96 -14.38 15.74
CA GLY A 184 -8.15 -13.17 15.85
C GLY A 184 -8.41 -12.19 14.69
N PRO A 185 -8.02 -10.90 14.86
CA PRO A 185 -8.26 -9.88 13.85
C PRO A 185 -7.30 -10.05 12.68
N LEU A 186 -7.73 -10.78 11.65
CA LEU A 186 -7.00 -10.92 10.40
C LEU A 186 -7.78 -10.27 9.27
N ALA A 187 -7.07 -9.68 8.31
CA ALA A 187 -7.61 -9.31 7.02
C ALA A 187 -6.86 -10.07 5.93
N SER A 188 -7.52 -10.36 4.82
CA SER A 188 -6.88 -10.99 3.68
C SER A 188 -7.57 -10.65 2.37
N PHE A 189 -6.80 -10.65 1.30
CA PHE A 189 -7.31 -10.55 -0.04
C PHE A 189 -6.49 -11.41 -1.00
N ASN A 190 -7.13 -11.87 -2.07
CA ASN A 190 -6.49 -12.62 -3.14
C ASN A 190 -5.72 -11.63 -4.04
N THR A 191 -4.45 -11.87 -4.32
CA THR A 191 -3.63 -10.92 -5.08
C THR A 191 -3.91 -10.94 -6.58
N GLY A 192 -4.68 -11.90 -7.09
CA GLY A 192 -4.86 -12.15 -8.51
C GLY A 192 -3.70 -12.91 -9.15
N LEU A 193 -2.55 -12.99 -8.47
CA LEU A 193 -1.38 -13.74 -8.92
C LEU A 193 -1.44 -15.19 -8.46
N VAL A 194 -0.69 -16.04 -9.16
CA VAL A 194 -0.56 -17.46 -8.86
C VAL A 194 0.90 -17.86 -8.78
N ASP A 195 1.17 -18.93 -8.04
CA ASP A 195 2.49 -19.56 -8.02
C ASP A 195 2.74 -20.43 -9.28
N ARG A 196 3.90 -21.09 -9.34
CA ARG A 196 4.27 -21.98 -10.47
C ARG A 196 3.31 -23.16 -10.69
N ARG A 197 2.51 -23.52 -9.68
CA ARG A 197 1.51 -24.61 -9.70
C ARG A 197 0.10 -24.06 -9.95
N PHE A 198 -0.03 -22.80 -10.36
CA PHE A 198 -1.30 -22.09 -10.54
C PHE A 198 -2.15 -22.02 -9.25
N GLN A 199 -1.52 -22.10 -8.08
CA GLN A 199 -2.21 -21.89 -6.81
C GLN A 199 -2.32 -20.38 -6.53
N PRO A 200 -3.49 -19.87 -6.12
CA PRO A 200 -3.66 -18.46 -5.81
C PRO A 200 -2.75 -18.00 -4.68
N ILE A 201 -2.22 -16.80 -4.84
CA ILE A 201 -1.43 -16.11 -3.81
C ILE A 201 -2.36 -15.13 -3.08
N TYR A 202 -2.24 -15.11 -1.75
CA TYR A 202 -3.03 -14.27 -0.86
C TYR A 202 -2.13 -13.34 -0.08
N ALA A 203 -2.56 -12.10 0.12
CA ALA A 203 -2.00 -11.21 1.12
C ALA A 203 -2.68 -11.49 2.47
N LEU A 204 -1.91 -11.82 3.51
CA LEU A 204 -2.41 -11.99 4.87
C LEU A 204 -1.96 -10.82 5.73
N LEU A 205 -2.91 -10.17 6.40
CA LEU A 205 -2.68 -8.96 7.17
C LEU A 205 -3.12 -9.12 8.62
N VAL A 206 -2.35 -8.48 9.50
CA VAL A 206 -2.58 -8.40 10.95
C VAL A 206 -2.79 -6.94 11.35
N PRO A 207 -3.34 -6.64 12.54
CA PRO A 207 -3.51 -5.26 12.97
C PRO A 207 -2.15 -4.61 13.12
N ASN A 208 -2.01 -3.40 12.58
CA ASN A 208 -0.81 -2.63 12.74
C ASN A 208 -0.70 -2.12 14.19
N LYS A 209 0.31 -2.58 14.91
CA LYS A 209 0.55 -2.17 16.31
C LYS A 209 1.30 -0.84 16.43
N ILE A 210 1.82 -0.32 15.31
CA ILE A 210 2.63 0.90 15.22
C ILE A 210 1.82 1.99 14.52
N ILE A 211 0.60 2.24 14.96
CA ILE A 211 -0.21 3.35 14.45
C ILE A 211 0.24 4.62 15.16
N LYS A 212 1.03 5.46 14.48
CA LYS A 212 1.41 6.80 14.97
C LYS A 212 0.32 7.86 14.71
N VAL A 213 -0.60 7.60 13.78
CA VAL A 213 -1.70 8.49 13.39
C VAL A 213 -3.00 7.68 13.33
N PRO A 214 -4.01 7.97 14.15
CA PRO A 214 -5.30 7.29 14.11
C PRO A 214 -5.89 7.27 12.70
N GLY A 215 -6.38 6.11 12.24
CA GLY A 215 -7.09 5.95 10.97
C GLY A 215 -6.21 5.73 9.72
N LYS A 216 -4.89 5.91 9.79
CA LYS A 216 -3.98 5.55 8.68
C LYS A 216 -3.29 4.22 8.91
N ARG A 217 -3.29 3.36 7.88
CA ARG A 217 -2.62 2.05 7.86
C ARG A 217 -3.00 1.16 9.05
N PRO A 218 -4.31 0.89 9.26
CA PRO A 218 -4.77 0.03 10.36
C PRO A 218 -4.24 -1.40 10.27
N TRP A 219 -3.84 -1.85 9.07
CA TRP A 219 -3.29 -3.18 8.83
C TRP A 219 -1.78 -3.16 8.56
N TYR A 220 -1.14 -4.29 8.83
CA TYR A 220 0.25 -4.57 8.52
C TYR A 220 0.29 -5.89 7.74
N LEU A 221 1.01 -5.92 6.63
CA LEU A 221 1.16 -7.13 5.83
C LEU A 221 2.07 -8.14 6.57
N ASP A 222 1.51 -9.25 7.07
CA ASP A 222 2.29 -10.36 7.67
C ASP A 222 3.03 -11.15 6.59
N GLY A 223 2.45 -11.24 5.38
CA GLY A 223 3.14 -11.71 4.19
C GLY A 223 2.20 -12.23 3.09
N PHE A 224 2.82 -12.70 2.01
CA PHE A 224 2.13 -13.38 0.91
C PHE A 224 2.20 -14.90 1.11
N CYS A 225 1.11 -15.61 0.80
CA CYS A 225 1.04 -17.04 1.04
C CYS A 225 0.13 -17.78 0.05
N VAL A 226 0.40 -19.08 -0.11
CA VAL A 226 -0.49 -20.04 -0.79
C VAL A 226 -1.30 -20.77 0.29
N ALA A 227 -2.59 -21.00 0.04
CA ALA A 227 -3.49 -21.62 1.01
C ALA A 227 -2.99 -23.00 1.48
N GLY A 228 -2.97 -23.21 2.81
CA GLY A 228 -2.54 -24.47 3.43
C GLY A 228 -1.02 -24.68 3.54
N GLU A 229 -0.20 -23.79 2.96
CA GLU A 229 1.25 -23.94 2.94
C GLU A 229 1.95 -23.08 4.01
N ASN A 230 3.05 -23.60 4.56
CA ASN A 230 3.86 -22.92 5.59
C ASN A 230 3.01 -22.42 6.79
N ARG A 231 3.53 -21.46 7.56
CA ARG A 231 2.79 -20.86 8.68
C ARG A 231 1.58 -20.06 8.18
N LEU A 232 1.82 -19.14 7.24
CA LEU A 232 0.82 -18.16 6.79
C LEU A 232 -0.36 -18.82 6.06
N GLY A 233 -0.10 -19.79 5.18
CA GLY A 233 -1.16 -20.46 4.44
C GLY A 233 -2.05 -21.34 5.32
N LYS A 234 -1.47 -21.99 6.35
CA LYS A 234 -2.26 -22.71 7.37
C LYS A 234 -3.12 -21.74 8.18
N GLN A 235 -2.57 -20.59 8.55
CA GLN A 235 -3.30 -19.54 9.25
C GLN A 235 -4.46 -18.98 8.40
N LEU A 236 -4.22 -18.75 7.10
CA LEU A 236 -5.24 -18.33 6.15
C LEU A 236 -6.42 -19.32 6.11
N VAL A 237 -6.15 -20.62 5.91
CA VAL A 237 -7.21 -21.65 5.82
C VAL A 237 -7.96 -21.80 7.15
N ASN A 238 -7.27 -21.64 8.28
CA ASN A 238 -7.92 -21.69 9.60
C ASN A 238 -8.86 -20.50 9.84
N ALA A 239 -8.52 -19.31 9.32
CA ALA A 239 -9.23 -18.07 9.61
C ALA A 239 -10.38 -17.75 8.64
N PHE A 240 -10.31 -18.21 7.39
CA PHE A 240 -11.25 -17.78 6.33
C PHE A 240 -12.00 -18.96 5.70
N LYS A 241 -13.34 -18.90 5.77
CA LYS A 241 -14.25 -19.83 5.09
C LYS A 241 -15.49 -19.06 4.58
N PRO A 242 -15.62 -18.81 3.26
CA PRO A 242 -14.71 -19.20 2.18
C PRO A 242 -13.38 -18.42 2.22
N LEU A 243 -12.38 -18.90 1.46
CA LEU A 243 -11.14 -18.14 1.22
C LEU A 243 -11.46 -16.85 0.44
N PRO A 244 -10.61 -15.80 0.55
CA PRO A 244 -10.80 -14.56 -0.19
C PRO A 244 -10.91 -14.79 -1.71
N GLN A 245 -11.89 -14.15 -2.34
CA GLN A 245 -12.13 -14.31 -3.77
C GLN A 245 -11.21 -13.40 -4.59
N SER A 246 -10.89 -13.82 -5.82
CA SER A 246 -10.13 -13.00 -6.77
C SER A 246 -10.97 -11.85 -7.33
N ALA A 247 -10.28 -10.83 -7.84
CA ALA A 247 -10.91 -9.72 -8.53
C ALA A 247 -11.57 -10.21 -9.83
N TYR A 248 -12.69 -9.61 -10.20
CA TYR A 248 -13.32 -9.76 -11.52
C TYR A 248 -13.43 -8.38 -12.16
N TYR A 249 -12.92 -8.19 -13.37
CA TYR A 249 -12.69 -6.84 -13.92
C TYR A 249 -13.79 -6.32 -14.85
N PHE A 250 -14.58 -7.21 -15.44
CA PHE A 250 -15.69 -6.89 -16.35
C PHE A 250 -16.98 -7.54 -15.86
N ASN A 251 -18.14 -7.02 -16.26
CA ASN A 251 -19.42 -7.64 -15.92
C ASN A 251 -20.02 -8.40 -17.10
N ASP A 252 -19.75 -7.93 -18.32
CA ASP A 252 -20.12 -8.60 -19.56
C ASP A 252 -18.85 -9.11 -20.26
N PRO A 253 -18.79 -10.38 -20.72
CA PRO A 253 -17.69 -10.85 -21.55
C PRO A 253 -17.40 -9.96 -22.77
N ALA A 254 -18.41 -9.24 -23.29
CA ALA A 254 -18.25 -8.26 -24.35
C ALA A 254 -17.38 -7.05 -23.97
N ASP A 255 -17.18 -6.78 -22.67
CA ASP A 255 -16.27 -5.72 -22.20
C ASP A 255 -14.79 -6.12 -22.34
N ALA A 256 -14.51 -7.42 -22.48
CA ALA A 256 -13.14 -7.96 -22.59
C ALA A 256 -12.69 -8.19 -24.04
N ILE A 257 -13.58 -8.02 -25.02
CA ILE A 257 -13.31 -8.27 -26.43
C ILE A 257 -13.70 -7.03 -27.23
N PHE A 258 -12.78 -6.54 -28.06
CA PHE A 258 -13.05 -5.41 -28.94
C PHE A 258 -13.98 -5.81 -30.09
N ASP A 259 -15.13 -5.14 -30.23
CA ASP A 259 -16.00 -5.30 -31.38
C ASP A 259 -15.50 -4.45 -32.56
N ALA A 260 -14.77 -5.10 -33.48
CA ALA A 260 -14.22 -4.44 -34.66
C ALA A 260 -15.27 -3.88 -35.64
N ARG A 261 -16.56 -4.24 -35.47
CA ARG A 261 -17.66 -3.73 -36.29
C ARG A 261 -18.18 -2.37 -35.79
N ALA A 262 -17.92 -2.05 -34.53
CA ALA A 262 -18.36 -0.80 -33.93
C ALA A 262 -17.57 0.40 -34.50
N GLU A 263 -18.21 1.57 -34.47
CA GLU A 263 -17.51 2.82 -34.79
C GLU A 263 -16.61 3.24 -33.62
N VAL A 264 -15.49 3.88 -33.97
CA VAL A 264 -14.55 4.44 -33.00
C VAL A 264 -14.47 5.94 -33.26
N HIS A 265 -14.88 6.74 -32.28
CA HIS A 265 -14.79 8.20 -32.35
C HIS A 265 -13.62 8.66 -31.48
N VAL A 266 -12.63 9.28 -32.10
CA VAL A 266 -11.40 9.71 -31.40
C VAL A 266 -11.51 11.19 -31.04
N ASP A 267 -11.11 11.52 -29.81
CA ASP A 267 -10.90 12.89 -29.38
C ASP A 267 -9.59 13.43 -29.97
N TRP A 268 -9.67 14.01 -31.17
CA TRP A 268 -8.49 14.51 -31.90
C TRP A 268 -7.82 15.70 -31.22
N GLU A 269 -8.58 16.55 -30.53
CA GLU A 269 -8.03 17.67 -29.76
C GLU A 269 -7.13 17.12 -28.66
N HIS A 270 -7.63 16.18 -27.87
CA HIS A 270 -6.81 15.57 -26.82
C HIS A 270 -5.64 14.74 -27.38
N VAL A 271 -5.86 13.93 -28.42
CA VAL A 271 -4.82 13.04 -28.97
C VAL A 271 -3.70 13.80 -29.67
N ILE A 272 -4.02 14.85 -30.42
CA ILE A 272 -3.06 15.57 -31.28
C ILE A 272 -2.57 16.85 -30.63
N GLU A 273 -3.47 17.70 -30.15
CA GLU A 273 -3.12 19.05 -29.69
C GLU A 273 -2.52 19.03 -28.29
N GLU A 274 -3.09 18.24 -27.38
CA GLU A 274 -2.68 18.20 -25.97
C GLU A 274 -1.55 17.21 -25.68
N ASN A 275 -1.41 16.17 -26.50
CA ASN A 275 -0.47 15.06 -26.27
C ASN A 275 0.56 14.87 -27.40
N VAL A 276 0.97 15.97 -28.06
CA VAL A 276 1.95 15.96 -29.15
C VAL A 276 3.26 15.23 -28.79
N GLU A 277 3.70 15.30 -27.54
CA GLU A 277 4.91 14.63 -27.05
C GLU A 277 4.88 13.11 -27.20
N ARG A 278 3.68 12.52 -27.33
CA ARG A 278 3.50 11.08 -27.48
C ARG A 278 3.53 10.65 -28.94
N ILE A 279 3.45 11.59 -29.88
CA ILE A 279 3.37 11.29 -31.32
C ILE A 279 4.79 11.05 -31.86
N PRO A 280 5.01 10.01 -32.69
CA PRO A 280 6.31 9.78 -33.30
C PRO A 280 6.82 11.02 -34.04
N VAL A 281 8.02 11.48 -33.68
CA VAL A 281 8.69 12.66 -34.26
C VAL A 281 8.73 12.61 -35.79
N LYS A 282 9.00 11.41 -36.34
CA LYS A 282 9.03 11.18 -37.78
C LYS A 282 7.67 11.39 -38.44
N LEU A 283 6.57 11.03 -37.76
CA LEU A 283 5.23 11.31 -38.26
C LEU A 283 4.98 12.82 -38.30
N LEU A 284 5.30 13.52 -37.21
CA LEU A 284 5.18 14.98 -37.13
C LEU A 284 5.94 15.65 -38.29
N GLN A 285 7.21 15.29 -38.51
CA GLN A 285 8.03 15.82 -39.61
C GLN A 285 7.40 15.62 -41.00
N LEU A 286 6.76 14.47 -41.22
CA LEU A 286 6.11 14.18 -42.50
C LEU A 286 4.84 14.99 -42.70
N THR A 287 4.08 15.25 -41.62
CA THR A 287 2.75 15.88 -41.68
C THR A 287 2.75 17.39 -41.45
N THR A 288 3.76 17.93 -40.75
CA THR A 288 3.84 19.34 -40.32
C THR A 288 5.08 20.04 -40.91
N GLN A 289 5.21 20.04 -42.24
CA GLN A 289 6.41 20.52 -42.94
C GLN A 289 6.74 22.00 -42.69
N SER A 290 5.75 22.81 -42.33
CA SER A 290 5.91 24.24 -42.04
C SER A 290 6.12 24.54 -40.54
N PHE A 291 6.30 23.50 -39.73
CA PHE A 291 6.53 23.61 -38.29
C PHE A 291 7.86 22.96 -37.91
N GLU A 292 8.63 23.64 -37.06
CA GLU A 292 9.89 23.11 -36.55
C GLU A 292 9.61 22.02 -35.50
N VAL A 293 9.74 20.75 -35.89
CA VAL A 293 9.53 19.61 -34.99
C VAL A 293 10.72 19.44 -34.06
N LYS A 294 10.46 19.30 -32.75
CA LYS A 294 11.48 19.09 -31.72
C LYS A 294 11.20 17.81 -30.94
N GLU A 295 12.26 17.14 -30.53
CA GLU A 295 12.17 16.08 -29.52
C GLU A 295 12.03 16.71 -28.14
N LEU A 296 11.00 16.31 -27.40
CA LEU A 296 10.70 16.86 -26.08
C LEU A 296 11.48 16.17 -24.95
N GLU A 297 12.04 15.00 -25.23
CA GLU A 297 12.80 14.24 -24.24
C GLU A 297 14.05 15.01 -23.81
N GLY A 298 14.17 15.28 -22.51
CA GLY A 298 15.30 16.01 -21.92
C GLY A 298 15.24 17.54 -22.05
N LEU A 299 14.19 18.12 -22.65
CA LEU A 299 14.02 19.58 -22.67
C LEU A 299 13.61 20.12 -21.29
N PRO A 300 14.00 21.36 -20.95
CA PRO A 300 13.46 22.07 -19.79
C PRO A 300 11.93 22.18 -19.86
N GLU A 301 11.26 22.08 -18.72
CA GLU A 301 9.79 22.09 -18.64
C GLU A 301 9.17 23.34 -19.29
N GLU A 302 9.77 24.51 -19.10
CA GLU A 302 9.33 25.76 -19.72
C GLU A 302 9.42 25.71 -21.26
N GLU A 303 10.51 25.16 -21.80
CA GLU A 303 10.70 25.02 -23.24
C GLU A 303 9.75 23.98 -23.84
N ALA A 304 9.55 22.87 -23.14
CA ALA A 304 8.59 21.83 -23.53
C ALA A 304 7.16 22.38 -23.57
N LEU A 305 6.77 23.15 -22.54
CA LEU A 305 5.46 23.79 -22.49
C LEU A 305 5.28 24.80 -23.62
N ALA A 306 6.28 25.64 -23.88
CA ALA A 306 6.25 26.60 -24.97
C ALA A 306 6.12 25.90 -26.34
N TYR A 307 6.85 24.80 -26.54
CA TYR A 307 6.72 23.97 -27.75
C TYR A 307 5.30 23.44 -27.93
N LYS A 308 4.71 22.83 -26.89
CA LYS A 308 3.34 22.30 -26.96
C LYS A 308 2.32 23.39 -27.31
N GLN A 309 2.43 24.56 -26.69
CA GLN A 309 1.54 25.70 -26.98
C GLN A 309 1.71 26.21 -28.43
N ALA A 310 2.94 26.29 -28.91
CA ALA A 310 3.22 26.69 -30.29
C ALA A 310 2.69 25.65 -31.30
N PHE A 311 2.86 24.36 -31.03
CA PHE A 311 2.35 23.27 -31.86
C PHE A 311 0.81 23.27 -31.92
N ALA A 312 0.14 23.35 -30.78
CA ALA A 312 -1.32 23.41 -30.72
C ALA A 312 -1.85 24.62 -31.51
N SER A 313 -1.20 25.78 -31.36
CA SER A 313 -1.56 27.00 -32.12
C SER A 313 -1.32 26.82 -33.63
N TYR A 314 -0.24 26.15 -34.02
CA TYR A 314 0.07 25.85 -35.42
C TYR A 314 -1.00 24.92 -36.03
N ILE A 315 -1.30 23.80 -35.37
CA ILE A 315 -2.28 22.81 -35.87
C ILE A 315 -3.69 23.39 -35.95
N ARG A 316 -4.12 24.20 -34.97
CA ARG A 316 -5.44 24.87 -35.00
C ARG A 316 -5.57 25.84 -36.18
N ASN A 317 -4.49 26.54 -36.53
CA ASN A 317 -4.50 27.51 -37.62
C ASN A 317 -4.22 26.88 -39.00
N ASP A 318 -3.47 25.79 -39.06
CA ASP A 318 -3.15 25.04 -40.28
C ASP A 318 -4.05 23.81 -40.42
N SER A 319 -5.22 24.02 -41.01
CA SER A 319 -6.17 22.93 -41.23
C SER A 319 -5.63 21.86 -42.19
N TYR A 320 -4.59 22.11 -42.99
CA TYR A 320 -4.04 21.08 -43.87
C TYR A 320 -3.17 20.10 -43.09
N ALA A 321 -2.22 20.60 -42.29
CA ALA A 321 -1.39 19.78 -41.42
C ALA A 321 -2.26 18.96 -40.45
N TYR A 322 -3.28 19.59 -39.87
CA TYR A 322 -4.19 18.91 -38.95
C TYR A 322 -4.98 17.78 -39.64
N ARG A 323 -5.63 18.07 -40.79
CA ARG A 323 -6.35 17.05 -41.56
C ARG A 323 -5.44 15.90 -41.97
N ARG A 324 -4.18 16.18 -42.28
CA ARG A 324 -3.20 15.16 -42.64
C ARG A 324 -2.85 14.25 -41.46
N LEU A 325 -2.57 14.83 -40.28
CA LEU A 325 -2.37 14.04 -39.06
C LEU A 325 -3.58 13.16 -38.75
N ILE A 326 -4.79 13.72 -38.77
CA ILE A 326 -6.04 12.97 -38.56
C ILE A 326 -6.16 11.83 -39.58
N ALA A 327 -5.82 12.06 -40.85
CA ALA A 327 -5.87 11.02 -41.88
C ALA A 327 -4.88 9.88 -41.60
N GLU A 328 -3.65 10.17 -41.17
CA GLU A 328 -2.65 9.14 -40.83
C GLU A 328 -3.09 8.31 -39.61
N PHE A 329 -3.61 8.95 -38.55
CA PHE A 329 -4.20 8.25 -37.42
C PHE A 329 -5.43 7.42 -37.83
N GLY A 330 -6.26 7.96 -38.72
CA GLY A 330 -7.42 7.25 -39.28
C GLY A 330 -7.02 5.98 -40.03
N HIS A 331 -6.00 6.05 -40.88
CA HIS A 331 -5.46 4.88 -41.58
C HIS A 331 -4.90 3.83 -40.60
N ALA A 332 -4.16 4.26 -39.58
CA ALA A 332 -3.62 3.37 -38.56
C ALA A 332 -4.73 2.70 -37.73
N LEU A 333 -5.79 3.45 -37.39
CA LEU A 333 -6.97 2.94 -36.68
C LEU A 333 -7.73 1.91 -37.53
N ASP A 334 -7.93 2.17 -38.82
CA ASP A 334 -8.56 1.22 -39.73
C ASP A 334 -7.75 -0.07 -39.85
N LEU A 335 -6.42 0.04 -39.90
CA LEU A 335 -5.54 -1.12 -39.87
C LEU A 335 -5.63 -1.88 -38.54
N ALA A 336 -5.67 -1.16 -37.41
CA ALA A 336 -5.86 -1.76 -36.08
C ALA A 336 -7.18 -2.54 -35.98
N LYS A 337 -8.28 -1.96 -36.48
CA LYS A 337 -9.60 -2.62 -36.56
C LYS A 337 -9.56 -3.86 -37.44
N LYS A 338 -8.90 -3.81 -38.60
CA LYS A 338 -8.71 -4.99 -39.48
C LYS A 338 -7.91 -6.09 -38.77
N LYS A 339 -6.83 -5.74 -38.07
CA LYS A 339 -6.02 -6.68 -37.27
C LYS A 339 -6.85 -7.29 -36.13
N ALA A 340 -7.64 -6.50 -35.41
CA ALA A 340 -8.51 -6.97 -34.34
C ALA A 340 -9.66 -7.86 -34.84
N LEU A 341 -10.20 -7.57 -36.03
CA LEU A 341 -11.18 -8.43 -36.68
C LEU A 341 -10.57 -9.79 -37.06
N TRP A 342 -9.32 -9.81 -37.53
CA TRP A 342 -8.60 -11.04 -37.88
C TRP A 342 -8.19 -11.84 -36.64
N ASN A 343 -7.74 -11.16 -35.57
CA ASN A 343 -7.35 -11.77 -34.31
C ASN A 343 -7.88 -10.94 -33.13
N TYR A 344 -8.88 -11.49 -32.43
CA TYR A 344 -9.53 -10.81 -31.29
C TYR A 344 -8.58 -10.45 -30.14
N LYS A 345 -7.39 -11.08 -30.07
CA LYS A 345 -6.36 -10.80 -29.05
C LYS A 345 -5.52 -9.56 -29.37
N THR A 346 -5.68 -8.96 -30.54
CA THR A 346 -4.92 -7.77 -30.95
C THR A 346 -5.27 -6.55 -30.09
N ALA A 347 -6.53 -6.41 -29.68
CA ALA A 347 -6.93 -5.37 -28.75
C ALA A 347 -6.73 -5.88 -27.32
N ILE A 348 -5.99 -5.14 -26.49
CA ILE A 348 -5.63 -5.59 -25.14
C ILE A 348 -6.59 -4.93 -24.13
N PRO A 349 -7.36 -5.70 -23.34
CA PRO A 349 -8.21 -5.14 -22.29
C PRO A 349 -7.37 -4.59 -21.14
N VAL A 350 -7.74 -3.41 -20.66
CA VAL A 350 -7.07 -2.71 -19.54
C VAL A 350 -8.12 -2.19 -18.57
N TYR A 351 -7.87 -2.36 -17.28
CA TYR A 351 -8.71 -1.82 -16.22
C TYR A 351 -8.22 -0.45 -15.76
N HIS A 352 -9.12 0.52 -15.64
CA HIS A 352 -8.82 1.85 -15.11
C HIS A 352 -9.40 2.04 -13.70
N PRO A 353 -8.57 2.03 -12.64
CA PRO A 353 -9.03 2.13 -11.26
C PRO A 353 -9.82 3.41 -10.95
N ALA A 354 -9.42 4.54 -11.55
CA ALA A 354 -10.05 5.84 -11.28
C ALA A 354 -11.53 5.90 -11.70
N ARG A 355 -11.89 5.20 -12.79
CA ARG A 355 -13.27 5.12 -13.30
C ARG A 355 -13.94 3.79 -12.97
N ASN A 356 -13.19 2.84 -12.42
CA ASN A 356 -13.63 1.47 -12.17
C ASN A 356 -14.25 0.82 -13.43
N SER A 357 -13.67 1.10 -14.60
CA SER A 357 -14.15 0.65 -15.91
C SER A 357 -13.06 -0.05 -16.73
N MET A 358 -13.49 -0.77 -17.76
CA MET A 358 -12.61 -1.41 -18.73
C MET A 358 -12.45 -0.53 -19.97
N SER A 359 -11.23 -0.46 -20.47
CA SER A 359 -10.88 0.07 -21.78
C SER A 359 -10.15 -0.99 -22.59
N MET A 360 -9.91 -0.71 -23.86
CA MET A 360 -9.08 -1.51 -24.74
C MET A 360 -7.92 -0.65 -25.28
N LEU A 361 -6.77 -1.27 -25.45
CA LEU A 361 -5.64 -0.71 -26.19
C LEU A 361 -5.67 -1.25 -27.61
N LEU A 362 -5.84 -0.34 -28.58
CA LEU A 362 -5.75 -0.66 -30.00
C LEU A 362 -4.35 -0.32 -30.53
N PRO A 363 -3.63 -1.26 -31.14
CA PRO A 363 -2.28 -1.01 -31.64
C PRO A 363 -2.33 -0.19 -32.94
N LEU A 364 -1.82 1.04 -32.87
CA LEU A 364 -1.68 1.95 -34.01
C LEU A 364 -0.32 1.76 -34.68
N SER A 365 -0.38 1.33 -35.93
CA SER A 365 0.75 1.22 -36.86
C SER A 365 0.77 2.48 -37.73
N LEU A 366 1.52 3.50 -37.30
CA LEU A 366 1.58 4.83 -37.92
C LEU A 366 2.66 4.92 -39.00
N MET A 367 3.82 4.30 -38.76
CA MET A 367 4.98 4.41 -39.64
C MET A 367 5.08 3.27 -40.65
N SER A 368 4.74 2.05 -40.23
CA SER A 368 4.73 0.87 -41.08
C SER A 368 3.68 -0.12 -40.60
N ALA A 369 3.16 -0.97 -41.49
CA ALA A 369 2.12 -1.94 -41.14
C ALA A 369 2.59 -3.01 -40.13
N ASP A 370 3.90 -3.25 -40.04
CA ASP A 370 4.50 -4.31 -39.21
C ASP A 370 5.00 -3.81 -37.86
N THR A 371 5.06 -2.50 -37.66
CA THR A 371 5.47 -1.87 -36.41
C THR A 371 4.26 -1.29 -35.70
N VAL A 372 4.17 -1.50 -34.39
CA VAL A 372 3.20 -0.77 -33.56
C VAL A 372 3.94 0.41 -32.94
N ASP A 373 3.47 1.62 -33.22
CA ASP A 373 4.11 2.85 -32.76
C ASP A 373 3.43 3.37 -31.48
N LEU A 374 2.10 3.27 -31.40
CA LEU A 374 1.30 3.73 -30.27
C LEU A 374 0.15 2.76 -29.97
N ALA A 375 -0.43 2.89 -28.78
CA ALA A 375 -1.70 2.28 -28.41
C ALA A 375 -2.78 3.35 -28.22
N LEU A 376 -3.90 3.25 -28.93
CA LEU A 376 -5.07 4.09 -28.70
C LEU A 376 -5.92 3.48 -27.58
N VAL A 377 -6.18 4.25 -26.52
CA VAL A 377 -7.07 3.86 -25.43
C VAL A 377 -8.51 4.11 -25.86
N VAL A 378 -9.31 3.06 -25.98
CA VAL A 378 -10.72 3.15 -26.35
C VAL A 378 -11.64 2.59 -25.26
N GLU A 379 -12.71 3.30 -24.95
CA GLU A 379 -13.73 2.89 -23.97
C GLU A 379 -15.06 2.64 -24.68
N ARG A 380 -15.69 1.48 -24.41
CA ARG A 380 -16.98 1.13 -25.02
C ARG A 380 -18.10 1.92 -24.36
N GLN A 381 -18.91 2.61 -25.16
CA GLN A 381 -20.06 3.36 -24.70
C GLN A 381 -21.23 2.41 -24.41
N ALA A 382 -21.75 2.45 -23.19
CA ALA A 382 -22.74 1.49 -22.70
C ALA A 382 -24.05 1.45 -23.54
N PHE A 383 -24.50 2.60 -24.05
CA PHE A 383 -25.78 2.70 -24.76
C PHE A 383 -25.66 2.44 -26.27
N SER A 384 -24.66 3.01 -26.94
CA SER A 384 -24.50 2.88 -28.39
C SER A 384 -23.70 1.64 -28.80
N GLY A 385 -22.83 1.14 -27.92
CA GLY A 385 -21.86 0.09 -28.25
C GLY A 385 -20.67 0.57 -29.08
N ASN A 386 -20.67 1.84 -29.52
CA ASN A 386 -19.51 2.48 -30.16
C ASN A 386 -18.40 2.71 -29.14
N TYR A 387 -17.19 2.95 -29.64
CA TYR A 387 -16.03 3.22 -28.81
C TYR A 387 -15.65 4.70 -28.84
N GLN A 388 -15.28 5.24 -27.68
CA GLN A 388 -14.65 6.54 -27.56
C GLN A 388 -13.13 6.36 -27.43
N GLY A 389 -12.35 6.87 -28.37
CA GLY A 389 -10.90 6.98 -28.26
C GLY A 389 -10.55 8.20 -27.42
N HIS A 390 -9.95 7.96 -26.25
CA HIS A 390 -9.66 9.01 -25.28
C HIS A 390 -8.27 9.60 -25.47
N THR A 391 -7.25 8.77 -25.60
CA THR A 391 -5.85 9.21 -25.61
C THR A 391 -4.96 8.13 -26.24
N ILE A 392 -3.69 8.45 -26.44
CA ILE A 392 -2.67 7.53 -26.96
C ILE A 392 -1.57 7.28 -25.93
N TYR A 393 -1.05 6.06 -25.90
CA TYR A 393 0.12 5.68 -25.10
C TYR A 393 1.27 5.20 -25.98
N PRO A 394 2.51 5.63 -25.69
CA PRO A 394 3.71 4.97 -26.18
C PRO A 394 3.70 3.49 -25.81
N ILE A 395 4.24 2.62 -26.67
CA ILE A 395 4.19 1.16 -26.45
C ILE A 395 4.91 0.70 -25.18
N HIS A 396 5.94 1.41 -24.74
CA HIS A 396 6.61 1.08 -23.47
C HIS A 396 5.78 1.41 -22.23
N TRP A 397 4.66 2.12 -22.38
CA TRP A 397 3.66 2.39 -21.31
C TRP A 397 2.46 1.44 -21.37
N ALA A 398 2.33 0.65 -22.46
CA ALA A 398 1.11 -0.03 -22.87
C ALA A 398 1.18 -1.55 -22.68
#